data_AF-A0A812KPD2-F1
#
_entry.id   AF-A0A812KPD2-F1
#
_cell.length_a   1.000
_cell.length_b   1.000
_cell.length_c   1.000
_cell.angle_alpha   90.00
_cell.angle_beta   90.00
_cell.angle_gamma   90.00
#
_symmetry.space_group_name_H-M   'P 1'
#
loop_
_entity.id
_entity.type
_entity.pdbx_description
1 polymer ?
#
loop_
_entity_poly.entity_id
_entity_poly.type
_entity_poly.pdbx_seq_one_letter_code
_entity_poly.pdbx_strand_id
1 'polypeptide(L)'
;MQQAANPCDASAQPVSSMDESQTSLGSKSKVKPDKNQRAALQSLAGADVYQLLLQQVFERASLDGVLVESFYLQQQIHWEIEKCSSPCLSSPKTMRTMRNLHKLLSRMSLRQMIQFIRHSPVCDQCFLDDVHTQMASFRAGTSDVSGVRLAKSVWL
;
A
#
# COMPACT_ATOMS: atom_id res chain seq x y z
N MET A 1 28.41 -18.67 76.31
CA MET A 1 29.20 -17.48 75.97
C MET A 1 28.42 -16.68 74.93
N GLN A 2 28.20 -15.40 75.26
CA GLN A 2 27.81 -14.25 74.42
C GLN A 2 26.40 -14.16 73.81
N GLN A 3 25.73 -13.06 74.24
CA GLN A 3 24.47 -12.44 73.84
C GLN A 3 24.68 -11.39 72.73
N ALA A 4 23.54 -10.83 72.28
CA ALA A 4 23.31 -9.49 71.70
C ALA A 4 23.39 -9.40 70.17
N ALA A 5 22.62 -8.57 69.45
CA ALA A 5 21.39 -7.81 69.65
C ALA A 5 21.11 -7.16 68.26
N ASN A 6 19.84 -7.05 67.86
CA ASN A 6 19.34 -6.15 66.79
C ASN A 6 19.70 -4.67 67.11
N PRO A 7 19.46 -3.60 66.28
CA PRO A 7 18.42 -3.46 65.23
C PRO A 7 18.71 -2.50 64.03
N CYS A 8 17.68 -2.36 63.17
CA CYS A 8 17.19 -1.19 62.40
C CYS A 8 18.15 -0.09 61.91
N ASP A 9 18.01 0.28 60.63
CA ASP A 9 17.50 1.62 60.33
C ASP A 9 16.68 1.69 59.04
N ALA A 10 15.60 2.46 59.10
CA ALA A 10 14.64 2.72 58.06
C ALA A 10 14.89 4.14 57.56
N SER A 11 14.77 4.37 56.24
CA SER A 11 14.37 5.69 55.74
C SER A 11 13.58 5.55 54.47
N ALA A 12 12.30 5.88 54.61
CA ALA A 12 11.38 6.27 53.57
C ALA A 12 11.92 7.55 52.87
N GLN A 13 11.60 7.88 51.62
CA GLN A 13 10.29 8.39 51.19
C GLN A 13 10.30 8.71 49.66
N PRO A 14 9.14 9.10 49.08
CA PRO A 14 8.74 8.84 47.69
C PRO A 14 8.84 10.06 46.76
N VAL A 15 8.92 9.80 45.47
CA VAL A 15 8.63 10.73 44.35
C VAL A 15 8.64 9.84 43.10
N SER A 16 7.82 10.01 42.07
CA SER A 16 6.73 10.91 41.73
C SER A 16 6.19 10.35 40.42
N SER A 17 4.90 10.55 40.15
CA SER A 17 4.28 10.39 38.84
C SER A 17 5.21 10.70 37.68
N MET A 18 5.24 9.79 36.71
CA MET A 18 5.15 10.21 35.33
C MET A 18 4.15 9.31 34.62
N ASP A 19 3.00 9.94 34.45
CA ASP A 19 1.95 9.65 33.48
C ASP A 19 2.53 9.54 32.06
N GLU A 20 1.73 8.95 31.19
CA GLU A 20 1.79 9.11 29.75
C GLU A 20 3.13 8.84 29.05
N SER A 21 3.24 7.62 28.54
CA SER A 21 3.12 7.49 27.09
C SER A 21 2.57 6.12 26.77
N GLN A 22 1.24 6.07 26.72
CA GLN A 22 0.56 5.25 25.74
C GLN A 22 1.24 5.50 24.39
N THR A 23 2.21 4.68 24.05
CA THR A 23 2.46 4.41 22.65
C THR A 23 1.24 3.61 22.20
N SER A 24 0.19 4.35 21.86
CA SER A 24 -0.85 3.85 20.99
C SER A 24 -0.13 3.48 19.71
N LEU A 25 0.37 2.26 19.66
CA LEU A 25 0.74 1.58 18.43
C LEU A 25 -0.52 1.65 17.60
N GLY A 26 -0.52 2.63 16.70
CA GLY A 26 -1.70 3.14 16.01
C GLY A 26 -2.57 1.98 15.63
N SER A 27 -3.84 2.08 16.04
CA SER A 27 -4.89 1.15 15.65
C SER A 27 -4.68 0.82 14.18
N LYS A 28 -4.14 -0.38 13.90
CA LYS A 28 -4.00 -0.90 12.55
C LYS A 28 -5.43 -1.15 12.12
N SER A 29 -6.08 -0.09 11.64
CA SER A 29 -7.40 -0.12 11.04
C SER A 29 -7.29 -1.10 9.90
N LYS A 30 -7.70 -2.34 10.17
CA LYS A 30 -7.67 -3.41 9.19
C LYS A 30 -8.77 -3.05 8.21
N VAL A 31 -8.44 -2.26 7.20
CA VAL A 31 -9.36 -1.88 6.13
C VAL A 31 -9.79 -3.17 5.44
N LYS A 32 -11.03 -3.59 5.69
CA LYS A 32 -11.61 -4.80 5.14
C LYS A 32 -12.64 -4.41 4.10
N PRO A 33 -12.49 -4.86 2.84
CA PRO A 33 -13.53 -4.68 1.84
C PRO A 33 -14.84 -5.35 2.30
N ASP A 34 -15.97 -4.70 2.05
CA ASP A 34 -17.28 -5.32 2.23
C ASP A 34 -17.67 -6.20 1.02
N LYS A 35 -18.84 -6.86 1.12
CA LYS A 35 -19.33 -7.76 0.06
C LYS A 35 -19.61 -7.01 -1.25
N ASN A 36 -20.13 -5.78 -1.17
CA ASN A 36 -20.47 -4.98 -2.34
C ASN A 36 -19.22 -4.45 -3.03
N GLN A 37 -18.19 -4.08 -2.27
CA GLN A 37 -16.89 -3.65 -2.80
C GLN A 37 -16.17 -4.79 -3.51
N ARG A 38 -16.23 -6.02 -2.98
CA ARG A 38 -15.71 -7.21 -3.66
C ARG A 38 -16.45 -7.49 -4.97
N ALA A 39 -17.78 -7.51 -4.94
CA ALA A 39 -18.60 -7.73 -6.13
C ALA A 39 -18.40 -6.63 -7.18
N ALA A 40 -18.25 -5.38 -6.74
CA ALA A 40 -17.98 -4.25 -7.62
C ALA A 40 -16.67 -4.44 -8.38
N LEU A 41 -15.58 -4.77 -7.67
CA LEU A 41 -14.28 -5.03 -8.29
C LEU A 41 -14.36 -6.15 -9.34
N GLN A 42 -15.06 -7.25 -9.04
CA GLN A 42 -15.22 -8.38 -9.96
C GLN A 42 -16.05 -8.07 -11.21
N SER A 43 -16.86 -7.01 -11.17
CA SER A 43 -17.72 -6.59 -12.28
C SER A 43 -17.09 -5.53 -13.19
N LEU A 44 -15.90 -5.03 -12.85
CA LEU A 44 -15.20 -4.02 -13.65
C LEU A 44 -14.54 -4.64 -14.87
N ALA A 45 -14.44 -3.83 -15.94
CA ALA A 45 -13.60 -4.18 -17.08
C ALA A 45 -12.12 -4.21 -16.68
N GLY A 46 -11.31 -5.00 -17.39
CA GLY A 46 -9.87 -5.11 -17.12
C GLY A 46 -9.17 -3.75 -17.10
N ALA A 47 -9.45 -2.91 -18.10
CA ALA A 47 -8.92 -1.55 -18.19
C ALA A 47 -9.23 -0.70 -16.94
N ASP A 48 -10.45 -0.78 -16.40
CA ASP A 48 -10.84 -0.04 -15.19
C ASP A 48 -10.08 -0.54 -13.95
N VAL A 49 -9.85 -1.86 -13.85
CA VAL A 49 -9.09 -2.44 -12.74
C VAL A 49 -7.63 -2.04 -12.79
N TYR A 50 -7.01 -2.07 -13.97
CA TYR A 50 -5.63 -1.61 -14.15
C TYR A 50 -5.50 -0.10 -13.98
N GLN A 51 -6.50 0.70 -14.36
CA GLN A 51 -6.53 2.13 -14.07
C GLN A 51 -6.54 2.42 -12.56
N LEU A 52 -7.31 1.64 -11.78
CA LEU A 52 -7.28 1.75 -10.32
C LEU A 52 -5.91 1.40 -9.74
N LEU A 53 -5.26 0.34 -10.27
CA LEU A 53 -3.93 -0.05 -9.84
C LEU A 53 -2.88 1.02 -10.17
N LEU A 54 -2.90 1.55 -11.40
CA LEU A 54 -2.01 2.60 -11.86
C LEU A 54 -2.10 3.84 -10.97
N GLN A 55 -3.32 4.33 -10.72
CA GLN A 55 -3.53 5.52 -9.92
C GLN A 55 -2.99 5.36 -8.50
N GLN A 56 -3.15 4.18 -7.92
CA GLN A 56 -2.67 3.89 -6.57
C GLN A 56 -1.15 3.69 -6.50
N VAL A 57 -0.55 3.07 -7.51
CA VAL A 57 0.91 2.99 -7.65
C VAL A 57 1.50 4.39 -7.74
N PHE A 58 0.92 5.26 -8.58
CA PHE A 58 1.32 6.66 -8.70
C PHE A 58 1.22 7.41 -7.37
N GLU A 59 0.08 7.30 -6.66
CA GLU A 59 -0.12 7.98 -5.37
C GLU A 59 0.90 7.52 -4.33
N ARG A 60 1.22 6.23 -4.26
CA ARG A 60 2.22 5.73 -3.31
C ARG A 60 3.64 6.09 -3.69
N ALA A 61 3.99 5.99 -4.97
CA ALA A 61 5.30 6.41 -5.44
C ALA A 61 5.54 7.92 -5.18
N SER A 62 4.50 8.74 -5.32
CA SER A 62 4.55 10.17 -5.01
C SER A 62 4.77 10.42 -3.51
N LEU A 63 4.06 9.71 -2.65
CA LEU A 63 4.20 9.85 -1.18
C LEU A 63 5.56 9.36 -0.67
N ASP A 64 6.09 8.31 -1.28
CA ASP A 64 7.37 7.71 -0.91
C ASP A 64 8.57 8.39 -1.60
N GLY A 65 8.33 9.39 -2.47
CA GLY A 65 9.38 10.14 -3.16
C GLY A 65 10.11 9.37 -4.26
N VAL A 66 9.51 8.30 -4.78
CA VAL A 66 10.10 7.38 -5.78
C VAL A 66 9.34 7.41 -7.12
N LEU A 67 8.76 8.57 -7.43
CA LEU A 67 7.89 8.72 -8.60
C LEU A 67 8.63 8.44 -9.92
N VAL A 68 9.88 8.90 -10.03
CA VAL A 68 10.70 8.72 -11.24
C VAL A 68 11.10 7.26 -11.41
N GLU A 69 11.49 6.60 -10.32
CA GLU A 69 11.91 5.19 -10.28
C GLU A 69 10.74 4.27 -10.63
N SER A 70 9.53 4.64 -10.23
CA SER A 70 8.31 3.88 -10.53
C SER A 70 7.82 4.00 -11.98
N PHE A 71 8.44 4.84 -12.80
CA PHE A 71 7.98 5.13 -14.17
C PHE A 71 7.86 3.87 -15.03
N TYR A 72 8.85 2.97 -14.98
CA TYR A 72 8.83 1.74 -15.76
C TYR A 72 7.63 0.84 -15.40
N LEU A 73 7.36 0.70 -14.11
CA LEU A 73 6.21 -0.04 -13.61
C LEU A 73 4.89 0.60 -14.06
N GLN A 74 4.79 1.93 -14.00
CA GLN A 74 3.62 2.66 -14.49
C GLN A 74 3.41 2.43 -16.00
N GLN A 75 4.48 2.44 -16.81
CA GLN A 75 4.40 2.08 -18.24
C GLN A 75 3.91 0.64 -18.45
N GLN A 76 4.38 -0.32 -17.67
CA GLN A 76 3.90 -1.70 -17.77
C GLN A 76 2.40 -1.80 -17.50
N ILE A 77 1.91 -1.11 -16.47
CA ILE A 77 0.47 -1.07 -16.17
C ILE A 77 -0.30 -0.38 -17.33
N HIS A 78 0.25 0.69 -17.91
CA HIS A 78 -0.32 1.32 -19.11
C HIS A 78 -0.44 0.34 -20.29
N TRP A 79 0.58 -0.49 -20.55
CA TRP A 79 0.48 -1.52 -21.59
C TRP A 79 -0.59 -2.56 -21.29
N GLU A 80 -0.79 -2.96 -20.03
CA GLU A 80 -1.90 -3.86 -19.66
C GLU A 80 -3.27 -3.21 -19.89
N ILE A 81 -3.40 -1.89 -19.66
CA ILE A 81 -4.62 -1.15 -20.01
C ILE A 81 -4.87 -1.20 -21.52
N GLU A 82 -3.83 -0.96 -22.33
CA GLU A 82 -3.94 -1.00 -23.79
C GLU A 82 -4.31 -2.40 -24.31
N LYS A 83 -3.77 -3.48 -23.72
CA LYS A 83 -4.17 -4.85 -24.07
C LYS A 83 -5.65 -5.13 -23.76
N CYS A 84 -6.21 -4.45 -22.76
CA CYS A 84 -7.62 -4.56 -22.40
C CYS A 84 -8.55 -3.71 -23.27
N SER A 85 -8.04 -3.00 -24.28
CA SER A 85 -8.79 -2.01 -25.05
C SER A 85 -9.96 -2.62 -25.84
N SER A 86 -11.15 -2.43 -25.29
CA SER A 86 -12.34 -2.05 -26.06
C SER A 86 -12.66 -0.60 -25.71
N PRO A 87 -13.04 0.27 -26.68
CA PRO A 87 -13.41 1.65 -26.40
C PRO A 87 -14.75 1.65 -25.65
N CYS A 88 -14.71 1.50 -24.33
CA CYS A 88 -15.90 1.60 -23.49
C CYS A 88 -15.87 2.96 -22.81
N LEU A 89 -16.74 3.87 -23.26
CA LEU A 89 -17.10 5.04 -22.46
C LEU A 89 -17.61 4.53 -21.11
N SER A 90 -16.86 4.78 -20.04
CA SER A 90 -17.21 4.31 -18.70
C SER A 90 -18.56 4.91 -18.31
N SER A 91 -19.57 4.06 -18.07
CA SER A 91 -20.89 4.55 -17.67
C SER A 91 -20.79 5.42 -16.40
N PRO A 92 -21.72 6.37 -16.15
CA PRO A 92 -21.71 7.15 -14.91
C PRO A 92 -21.71 6.28 -13.64
N LYS A 93 -22.34 5.11 -13.70
CA LYS A 93 -22.34 4.11 -12.63
C LYS A 93 -20.94 3.50 -12.43
N THR A 94 -20.24 3.17 -13.51
CA THR A 94 -18.85 2.70 -13.50
C THR A 94 -17.94 3.75 -12.87
N MET A 95 -18.04 5.02 -13.31
CA MET A 95 -17.23 6.10 -12.75
C MET A 95 -17.46 6.32 -11.25
N ARG A 96 -18.72 6.27 -10.79
CA ARG A 96 -19.03 6.35 -9.35
C ARG A 96 -18.42 5.16 -8.58
N THR A 97 -18.49 3.96 -9.17
CA THR A 97 -17.92 2.75 -8.58
C THR A 97 -16.40 2.85 -8.48
N MET A 98 -15.72 3.27 -9.55
CA MET A 98 -14.28 3.52 -9.56
C MET A 98 -13.88 4.54 -8.50
N ARG A 99 -14.61 5.65 -8.36
CA ARG A 99 -14.31 6.65 -7.32
C ARG A 99 -14.42 6.08 -5.90
N ASN A 100 -15.41 5.21 -5.65
CA ASN A 100 -15.58 4.57 -4.35
C ASN A 100 -14.47 3.57 -4.06
N LEU A 101 -14.11 2.74 -5.05
CA LEU A 101 -13.01 1.79 -4.93
C LEU A 101 -11.68 2.52 -4.76
N HIS A 102 -11.43 3.60 -5.48
CA HIS A 102 -10.26 4.45 -5.32
C HIS A 102 -10.11 4.95 -3.86
N LYS A 103 -11.17 5.50 -3.28
CA LYS A 103 -11.18 5.93 -1.87
C LYS A 103 -10.91 4.79 -0.88
N LEU A 104 -11.35 3.57 -1.21
CA LEU A 104 -11.07 2.39 -0.40
C LEU A 104 -9.58 2.01 -0.49
N LEU A 105 -9.04 1.97 -1.72
CA LEU A 105 -7.65 1.60 -1.99
C LEU A 105 -6.65 2.58 -1.38
N SER A 106 -6.93 3.88 -1.41
CA SER A 106 -6.05 4.91 -0.84
C SER A 106 -5.87 4.80 0.68
N ARG A 107 -6.74 4.04 1.36
CA ARG A 107 -6.65 3.75 2.80
C ARG A 107 -5.91 2.43 3.09
N MET A 108 -5.56 1.66 2.07
CA MET A 108 -4.85 0.41 2.19
C MET A 108 -3.34 0.62 2.04
N SER A 109 -2.57 -0.29 2.65
CA SER A 109 -1.18 -0.50 2.23
C SER A 109 -1.16 -1.13 0.84
N LEU A 110 -0.06 -0.93 0.11
CA LEU A 110 0.13 -1.51 -1.22
C LEU A 110 -0.09 -3.04 -1.23
N ARG A 111 0.47 -3.75 -0.24
CA ARG A 111 0.27 -5.19 -0.08
C ARG A 111 -1.20 -5.58 0.03
N GLN A 112 -1.97 -4.84 0.84
CA GLN A 112 -3.40 -5.09 1.01
C GLN A 112 -4.19 -4.79 -0.26
N MET A 113 -3.85 -3.71 -0.97
CA MET A 113 -4.45 -3.39 -2.26
C MET A 113 -4.21 -4.51 -3.27
N ILE A 114 -2.97 -4.96 -3.44
CA ILE A 114 -2.64 -6.01 -4.41
C ILE A 114 -3.35 -7.32 -4.07
N GLN A 115 -3.40 -7.68 -2.78
CA GLN A 115 -4.19 -8.84 -2.33
C GLN A 115 -5.69 -8.68 -2.65
N PHE A 116 -6.25 -7.48 -2.49
CA PHE A 116 -7.64 -7.24 -2.82
C PHE A 116 -7.90 -7.31 -4.33
N ILE A 117 -7.04 -6.70 -5.14
CA ILE A 117 -7.14 -6.69 -6.61
C ILE A 117 -6.94 -8.10 -7.20
N ARG A 118 -6.11 -8.94 -6.57
CA ARG A 118 -5.84 -10.34 -6.97
C ARG A 118 -7.10 -11.21 -7.08
N HIS A 119 -8.20 -10.82 -6.46
CA HIS A 119 -9.48 -11.53 -6.56
C HIS A 119 -10.32 -11.11 -7.78
N SER A 120 -9.83 -10.18 -8.60
CA SER A 120 -10.44 -9.82 -9.86
C SER A 120 -10.13 -10.89 -10.92
N PRO A 121 -11.14 -11.36 -11.69
CA PRO A 121 -10.93 -12.39 -12.71
C PRO A 121 -10.09 -11.93 -13.91
N VAL A 122 -9.88 -10.61 -14.04
CA VAL A 122 -9.16 -9.99 -15.16
C VAL A 122 -7.65 -9.86 -14.94
N CYS A 123 -7.20 -10.05 -13.70
CA CYS A 123 -5.81 -9.78 -13.35
C CYS A 123 -4.94 -11.03 -13.44
N ASP A 124 -3.80 -10.90 -14.11
CA ASP A 124 -2.74 -11.90 -14.05
C ASP A 124 -2.04 -11.86 -12.69
N GLN A 125 -1.88 -13.02 -12.06
CA GLN A 125 -1.30 -13.11 -10.72
C GLN A 125 0.20 -12.84 -10.74
N CYS A 126 0.91 -13.33 -11.75
CA CYS A 126 2.35 -13.12 -11.90
C CYS A 126 2.66 -11.63 -12.03
N PHE A 127 1.93 -10.93 -12.90
CA PHE A 127 2.01 -9.47 -13.04
C PHE A 127 1.78 -8.73 -11.71
N LEU A 128 0.75 -9.10 -10.96
CA LEU A 128 0.47 -8.45 -9.68
C LEU A 128 1.55 -8.71 -8.60
N ASP A 129 2.18 -9.88 -8.63
CA ASP A 129 3.32 -10.18 -7.76
C ASP A 129 4.57 -9.37 -8.15
N ASP A 130 4.79 -9.17 -9.45
CA ASP A 130 5.87 -8.30 -9.97
C ASP A 130 5.67 -6.84 -9.56
N VAL A 131 4.45 -6.32 -9.69
CA VAL A 131 4.07 -4.96 -9.24
C VAL A 131 4.36 -4.79 -7.74
N HIS A 132 3.97 -5.77 -6.92
CA HIS A 132 4.23 -5.74 -5.48
C HIS A 132 5.74 -5.70 -5.18
N THR A 133 6.51 -6.52 -5.87
CA THR A 133 7.95 -6.68 -5.67
C THR A 133 8.71 -5.42 -6.10
N GLN A 134 8.42 -4.89 -7.29
CA GLN A 134 9.07 -3.67 -7.80
C GLN A 134 8.83 -2.48 -6.88
N MET A 135 7.58 -2.24 -6.48
CA MET A 135 7.27 -1.14 -5.55
C MET A 135 7.92 -1.31 -4.17
N ALA A 136 7.97 -2.52 -3.64
CA ALA A 136 8.66 -2.78 -2.38
C ALA A 136 10.17 -2.51 -2.49
N SER A 137 10.78 -2.81 -3.64
CA SER A 137 12.20 -2.57 -3.88
C SER A 137 12.54 -1.07 -3.95
N PHE A 138 11.69 -0.25 -4.55
CA PHE A 138 11.86 1.20 -4.58
C PHE A 138 11.86 1.79 -3.17
N ARG A 139 10.94 1.32 -2.32
CA ARG A 139 10.81 1.77 -0.93
C ARG A 139 12.01 1.38 -0.05
N ALA A 140 12.67 0.26 -0.35
CA ALA A 140 13.82 -0.21 0.41
C ALA A 140 15.12 0.53 0.05
N GLY A 141 15.13 1.40 -0.96
CA GLY A 141 16.34 2.04 -1.46
C GLY A 141 17.35 1.05 -2.08
N THR A 142 16.94 -0.20 -2.29
CA THR A 142 17.75 -1.27 -2.88
C THR A 142 17.63 -1.33 -4.39
N SER A 143 17.04 -0.31 -5.02
CA SER A 143 17.01 -0.20 -6.47
C SER A 143 18.43 0.10 -6.94
N ASP A 144 19.18 -0.95 -7.24
CA ASP A 144 20.40 -0.85 -8.02
C ASP A 144 20.00 -0.42 -9.44
N VAL A 145 19.81 0.89 -9.62
CA VAL A 145 19.39 1.52 -10.87
C VAL A 145 20.46 1.34 -11.97
N SER A 146 21.59 0.70 -11.68
CA SER A 146 22.64 0.42 -12.66
C SER A 146 22.20 -0.52 -13.80
N GLY A 147 21.10 -1.27 -13.63
CA GLY A 147 20.57 -2.18 -14.64
C GLY A 147 19.48 -1.61 -15.56
N VAL A 148 18.83 -0.50 -15.17
CA VAL A 148 17.80 0.12 -16.02
C VAL A 148 18.55 0.92 -17.08
N ARG A 149 18.81 0.30 -18.23
CA ARG A 149 19.03 1.05 -19.47
C ARG A 149 17.83 1.95 -19.63
N LEU A 150 17.97 3.18 -19.17
CA LEU A 150 17.11 4.31 -19.48
C LEU A 150 17.08 4.32 -21.01
N ALA A 151 16.03 3.72 -21.58
CA ALA A 151 15.81 3.75 -23.00
C ALA A 151 15.70 5.23 -23.33
N LYS A 152 16.78 5.74 -23.92
CA LYS A 152 16.87 7.11 -24.38
C LYS A 152 15.63 7.39 -25.21
N SER A 153 14.87 8.37 -24.75
CA SER A 153 14.24 9.36 -25.61
C SER A 153 13.44 8.80 -26.79
N VAL A 154 12.12 8.70 -26.62
CA VAL A 154 11.25 9.29 -27.64
C VAL A 154 10.29 10.22 -26.91
N TRP A 155 10.52 11.50 -27.12
CA TRP A 155 9.74 12.63 -26.64
C TRP A 155 8.40 12.74 -27.39
N LEU A 156 7.55 13.59 -26.79
CA LEU A 156 6.39 14.34 -27.33
C LEU A 156 5.01 13.71 -27.12
#